data_AF-A0A9D1IRV7-F1
#
_entry.id   AF-A0A9D1IRV7-F1
#
_cell.length_a   1.000
_cell.length_b   1.000
_cell.length_c   1.000
_cell.angle_alpha   90.00
_cell.angle_beta   90.00
_cell.angle_gamma   90.00
#
_symmetry.space_group_name_H-M   'P 1'
#
loop_
_entity.id
_entity.type
_entity.pdbx_description
1 polymer ?
#
loop_
_entity_poly.entity_id
_entity_poly.type
_entity_poly.pdbx_seq_one_letter_code
_entity_poly.pdbx_strand_id
1 'polypeptide(L)'
;MIAIACVLLYLAIAKQYEPLLLLPIAFGMLLVNLPLGAVMDPPTTVIKPLTDEIQESAQYAMIELQDAAGNLLNSFYQDKNASVSGGLLYYLYQGVKLGIYPPLIFLGIGTMT
;
A
#
# COMPACT_ATOMS: atom_id res chain seq x y z
N MET A 1 19.86 1.50 0.76
CA MET A 1 19.09 0.26 1.03
C MET A 1 19.15 -0.73 -0.12
N ILE A 2 19.00 -0.31 -1.39
CA ILE A 2 19.12 -1.19 -2.57
C ILE A 2 20.46 -1.97 -2.60
N ALA A 3 21.60 -1.31 -2.36
CA ALA A 3 22.90 -1.98 -2.31
C ALA A 3 22.96 -3.10 -1.25
N ILE A 4 22.32 -2.90 -0.09
CA ILE A 4 22.25 -3.90 0.98
C ILE A 4 21.34 -5.06 0.56
N ALA A 5 20.21 -4.79 -0.08
CA ALA A 5 19.33 -5.83 -0.62
C ALA A 5 20.08 -6.71 -1.66
N CYS A 6 20.89 -6.11 -2.52
CA CYS A 6 21.72 -6.86 -3.48
C CYS A 6 22.79 -7.71 -2.79
N VAL A 7 23.43 -7.22 -1.72
CA VAL A 7 24.40 -7.99 -0.93
C VAL A 7 23.72 -9.18 -0.24
N LEU A 8 22.55 -8.99 0.35
CA LEU A 8 21.80 -10.08 0.99
C LEU A 8 21.33 -11.12 -0.02
N LEU A 9 20.89 -10.68 -1.21
CA LEU A 9 20.52 -11.57 -2.31
C LEU A 9 21.73 -12.38 -2.81
N TYR A 10 22.90 -11.75 -2.89
CA TYR A 10 24.16 -12.45 -3.19
C TYR A 10 24.50 -13.50 -2.14
N LEU A 11 24.37 -13.17 -0.85
CA LEU A 11 24.63 -14.11 0.24
C LEU A 11 23.65 -15.31 0.24
N ALA A 12 22.38 -15.06 -0.10
CA ALA A 12 21.36 -16.11 -0.18
C ALA A 12 21.63 -17.09 -1.34
N ILE A 13 22.03 -16.59 -2.51
CA ILE A 13 22.21 -17.43 -3.72
C ILE A 13 23.62 -18.01 -3.80
N ALA A 14 24.65 -17.17 -3.70
CA ALA A 14 26.04 -17.59 -3.95
C ALA A 14 26.66 -18.32 -2.75
N LYS A 15 26.30 -17.91 -1.52
CA LYS A 15 26.84 -18.52 -0.29
C LYS A 15 25.84 -19.39 0.47
N GLN A 16 24.61 -19.52 -0.03
CA GLN A 16 23.55 -20.35 0.56
C GLN A 16 23.30 -20.10 2.06
N TYR A 17 23.42 -18.85 2.50
CA TYR A 17 22.98 -18.49 3.85
C TYR A 17 21.45 -18.44 3.87
N GLU A 18 20.84 -19.35 4.63
CA GLU A 18 19.39 -19.49 4.83
C GLU A 18 18.56 -19.13 3.59
N PRO A 19 18.77 -19.82 2.45
CA PRO A 19 18.23 -19.39 1.16
C PRO A 19 16.70 -19.32 1.17
N LEU A 20 16.06 -20.12 2.00
CA LEU A 20 14.60 -20.17 2.14
C LEU A 20 14.01 -18.92 2.81
N LEU A 21 14.75 -18.24 3.70
CA LEU A 21 14.28 -17.07 4.43
C LEU A 21 14.96 -15.78 3.96
N LEU A 22 16.28 -15.82 3.75
CA LEU A 22 17.08 -14.65 3.38
C LEU A 22 16.72 -14.13 1.98
N LEU A 23 16.41 -15.03 1.03
CA LEU A 23 16.05 -14.66 -0.34
C LEU A 23 14.71 -13.90 -0.39
N PRO A 24 13.60 -14.40 0.20
CA PRO A 24 12.37 -13.62 0.32
C PRO A 24 12.54 -12.28 1.03
N ILE A 25 13.35 -12.23 2.09
CA ILE A 25 13.60 -10.98 2.85
C ILE A 25 14.37 -9.97 2.00
N ALA A 26 15.45 -10.40 1.32
CA ALA A 26 16.24 -9.54 0.45
C ALA A 26 15.41 -9.02 -0.74
N PHE A 27 14.54 -9.87 -1.29
CA PHE A 27 13.61 -9.51 -2.35
C PHE A 27 12.57 -8.48 -1.88
N GLY A 28 11.97 -8.68 -0.70
CA GLY A 28 11.05 -7.71 -0.09
C GLY A 28 11.72 -6.35 0.18
N MET A 29 12.96 -6.37 0.70
CA MET A 29 13.76 -5.17 0.93
C MET A 29 14.07 -4.42 -0.38
N LEU A 30 14.31 -5.14 -1.47
CA LEU A 30 14.50 -4.56 -2.80
C LEU A 30 13.22 -3.85 -3.28
N LEU A 31 12.07 -4.54 -3.24
CA LEU A 31 10.79 -4.02 -3.75
C LEU A 31 10.34 -2.75 -3.04
N VAL A 32 10.49 -2.66 -1.72
CA VAL A 32 10.10 -1.47 -0.93
C VAL A 32 10.99 -0.26 -1.23
N ASN A 33 12.22 -0.47 -1.72
CA ASN A 33 13.18 0.61 -1.98
C ASN A 33 13.30 0.98 -3.47
N LEU A 34 12.43 0.45 -4.35
CA LEU A 34 12.41 0.85 -5.76
C LEU A 34 11.83 2.27 -5.92
N PRO A 35 12.45 3.15 -6.73
CA PRO A 35 11.88 4.45 -7.05
C PRO A 35 10.58 4.22 -7.82
N LEU A 36 9.45 4.76 -7.31
CA LEU A 36 8.06 4.52 -7.78
C LEU A 36 7.36 3.26 -7.23
N GLY A 37 7.70 2.81 -6.03
CA GLY A 37 7.10 1.62 -5.42
C GLY A 37 5.59 1.70 -5.20
N ALA A 38 5.10 2.64 -4.39
CA ALA A 38 3.72 2.66 -3.85
C ALA A 38 3.23 1.32 -3.23
N VAL A 39 4.07 0.27 -3.18
CA VAL A 39 3.66 -1.10 -2.84
C VAL A 39 3.47 -1.30 -1.34
N MET A 40 3.90 -0.33 -0.53
CA MET A 40 3.74 -0.32 0.92
C MET A 40 2.82 0.82 1.40
N ASP A 41 2.14 1.50 0.48
CA ASP A 41 1.25 2.60 0.83
C ASP A 41 0.05 2.07 1.63
N PRO A 42 -0.28 2.71 2.77
CA PRO A 42 -1.46 2.34 3.53
C PRO A 42 -2.72 2.65 2.72
N PRO A 43 -3.81 1.87 2.89
CA PRO A 43 -5.08 2.21 2.28
C PRO A 43 -5.56 3.54 2.83
N THR A 44 -5.68 4.54 1.97
CA THR A 44 -6.26 5.83 2.32
C THR A 44 -7.65 5.91 1.73
N THR A 45 -8.65 6.01 2.60
CA THR A 45 -9.97 6.50 2.20
C THR A 45 -9.88 8.01 2.05
N VAL A 46 -9.27 8.46 0.96
CA VAL A 46 -9.34 9.87 0.60
C VAL A 46 -10.76 10.05 0.07
N ILE A 47 -11.58 10.78 0.82
CA ILE A 47 -12.66 11.52 0.19
C ILE A 47 -11.92 12.55 -0.64
N LYS A 48 -11.56 12.20 -1.87
CA LYS A 48 -11.05 13.17 -2.83
C LYS A 48 -12.27 14.02 -3.12
N PRO A 49 -12.36 15.26 -2.61
CA PRO A 49 -13.44 16.12 -3.07
C PRO A 49 -13.33 16.12 -4.58
N LEU A 50 -14.47 16.12 -5.27
CA LEU A 50 -14.54 16.20 -6.73
C LEU A 50 -14.02 17.57 -7.21
N THR A 51 -12.88 18.03 -6.72
CA THR A 51 -12.22 19.28 -7.04
C THR A 51 -10.94 19.02 -7.81
N ASP A 52 -10.10 18.01 -7.57
CA ASP A 52 -8.80 17.97 -8.31
C ASP A 52 -8.91 17.58 -9.80
N GLU A 53 -10.08 17.16 -10.28
CA GLU A 53 -10.39 17.04 -11.72
C GLU A 53 -11.42 18.07 -12.21
N ILE A 54 -11.99 18.86 -11.29
CA ILE A 54 -12.97 19.92 -11.59
C ILE A 54 -12.38 21.33 -11.36
N GLN A 55 -11.23 21.49 -10.69
CA GLN A 55 -10.64 22.79 -10.36
C GLN A 55 -10.01 23.47 -11.58
N GLU A 56 -9.75 22.72 -12.65
CA GLU A 56 -9.34 23.29 -13.93
C GLU A 56 -10.53 23.68 -14.82
N SER A 57 -11.79 23.35 -14.47
CA SER A 57 -12.96 23.64 -15.34
C SER A 57 -14.22 24.21 -14.67
N ALA A 58 -14.49 24.02 -13.36
CA ALA A 58 -15.70 24.56 -12.71
C ALA A 58 -15.52 25.88 -11.96
N GLN A 59 -14.31 26.44 -11.91
CA GLN A 59 -14.10 27.79 -11.36
C GLN A 59 -14.92 28.86 -12.14
N TYR A 60 -15.35 28.57 -13.36
CA TYR A 60 -16.06 29.52 -14.22
C TYR A 60 -17.61 29.50 -14.12
N ALA A 61 -18.23 28.58 -13.38
CA ALA A 61 -19.70 28.44 -13.41
C ALA A 61 -20.44 28.82 -12.11
N MET A 62 -19.75 29.37 -11.10
CA MET A 62 -20.38 29.71 -9.82
C MET A 62 -20.83 31.18 -9.76
N ILE A 63 -21.81 31.54 -10.58
CA ILE A 63 -22.75 32.62 -10.25
C ILE A 63 -24.15 32.00 -10.33
N GLU A 64 -24.93 32.27 -9.29
CA GLU A 64 -26.39 32.08 -9.19
C GLU A 64 -26.89 30.78 -8.53
N LEU A 65 -27.35 30.99 -7.29
CA LEU A 65 -28.50 30.37 -6.65
C LEU A 65 -28.21 29.27 -5.62
N GLN A 66 -28.10 29.79 -4.40
CA GLN A 66 -28.09 29.10 -3.13
C GLN A 66 -29.52 28.70 -2.74
N ASP A 67 -30.11 27.71 -3.41
CA ASP A 67 -31.42 27.16 -3.04
C ASP A 67 -31.35 25.64 -2.90
N ALA A 68 -32.27 25.06 -2.10
CA ALA A 68 -32.30 23.70 -1.54
C ALA A 68 -31.81 22.52 -2.42
N ALA A 69 -31.72 22.67 -3.73
CA ALA A 69 -30.99 21.78 -4.64
C ALA A 69 -29.51 21.62 -4.25
N GLY A 70 -28.84 22.64 -3.70
CA GLY A 70 -27.43 22.56 -3.26
C GLY A 70 -27.16 21.51 -2.18
N ASN A 71 -28.14 21.24 -1.31
CA ASN A 71 -28.04 20.20 -0.28
C ASN A 71 -28.23 18.79 -0.84
N LEU A 72 -29.06 18.66 -1.88
CA LEU A 72 -29.25 17.40 -2.60
C LEU A 72 -28.03 17.09 -3.47
N LEU A 73 -27.48 18.09 -4.17
CA LEU A 73 -26.20 17.96 -4.87
C LEU A 73 -25.12 17.51 -3.88
N ASN A 74 -24.95 18.17 -2.73
CA ASN A 74 -23.99 17.72 -1.72
C ASN A 74 -24.21 16.28 -1.25
N SER A 75 -25.44 15.79 -1.17
CA SER A 75 -25.73 14.38 -0.86
C SER A 75 -25.43 13.40 -2.03
N PHE A 76 -25.46 13.88 -3.28
CA PHE A 76 -25.08 13.11 -4.48
C PHE A 76 -23.57 13.20 -4.81
N TYR A 77 -22.87 14.24 -4.34
CA TYR A 77 -21.40 14.39 -4.37
C TYR A 77 -20.72 13.66 -3.18
N GLN A 78 -21.49 12.97 -2.34
CA GLN A 78 -21.03 12.22 -1.18
C GLN A 78 -21.02 10.71 -1.43
N ASP A 79 -20.59 10.26 -2.60
CA ASP A 79 -20.31 8.84 -2.81
C ASP A 79 -19.20 8.61 -3.84
N LYS A 80 -18.01 9.12 -3.51
CA LYS A 80 -16.77 8.45 -3.93
C LYS A 80 -15.85 8.40 -2.74
N ASN A 81 -16.12 7.44 -1.86
CA ASN A 81 -15.03 6.79 -1.14
C ASN A 81 -14.14 6.14 -2.21
N ALA A 82 -13.26 6.93 -2.81
CA ALA A 82 -12.12 6.41 -3.54
C ALA A 82 -11.22 5.78 -2.48
N SER A 83 -11.61 4.57 -2.07
CA SER A 83 -10.79 3.71 -1.23
C SER A 83 -9.59 3.38 -2.08
N VAL A 84 -8.52 4.16 -1.92
CA VAL A 84 -7.26 3.87 -2.57
C VAL A 84 -6.77 2.60 -1.91
N SER A 85 -6.90 1.48 -2.63
CA SER A 85 -6.48 0.18 -2.15
C SER A 85 -5.02 0.28 -1.73
N GLY A 86 -4.71 -0.21 -0.52
CA GLY A 86 -3.35 -0.22 -0.01
C GLY A 86 -2.45 -1.12 -0.86
N GLY A 87 -1.13 -0.92 -0.73
CA GLY A 87 -0.15 -1.72 -1.44
C GLY A 87 -0.16 -3.20 -1.00
N LEU A 88 0.17 -4.11 -1.91
CA LEU A 88 0.19 -5.56 -1.61
C LEU A 88 1.17 -5.90 -0.47
N LEU A 89 2.34 -5.27 -0.45
CA LEU A 89 3.33 -5.49 0.61
C LEU A 89 2.86 -4.92 1.95
N TYR A 90 1.98 -3.92 1.95
CA TYR A 90 1.35 -3.42 3.18
C TYR A 90 0.51 -4.52 3.84
N TYR A 91 -0.35 -5.20 3.09
CA TYR A 91 -1.19 -6.28 3.65
C TYR A 91 -0.38 -7.50 4.09
N LEU A 92 0.67 -7.87 3.36
CA LEU A 92 1.61 -8.90 3.81
C LEU A 92 2.33 -8.46 5.11
N TYR A 93 2.80 -7.21 5.19
CA TYR A 93 3.46 -6.70 6.39
C TYR A 93 2.56 -6.73 7.64
N GLN A 94 1.24 -6.59 7.47
CA GLN A 94 0.30 -6.74 8.58
C GLN A 94 0.37 -8.12 9.25
N GLY A 95 0.72 -9.19 8.54
CA GLY A 95 0.92 -10.51 9.15
C GLY A 95 2.11 -10.56 10.12
N VAL A 96 3.14 -9.74 9.89
CA VAL A 96 4.24 -9.53 10.86
C VAL A 96 3.76 -8.65 12.01
N LYS A 97 3.08 -7.53 11.71
CA LYS A 97 2.63 -6.56 12.72
C LYS A 97 1.59 -7.12 13.69
N LEU A 98 0.72 -7.99 13.21
CA LEU A 98 -0.28 -8.71 14.00
C LEU A 98 0.33 -9.93 14.72
N GLY A 99 1.61 -10.23 14.50
CA GLY A 99 2.29 -11.37 15.13
C GLY A 99 1.83 -12.72 14.62
N ILE A 100 1.26 -12.81 13.42
CA ILE A 100 0.72 -14.04 12.84
C ILE A 100 1.83 -14.86 12.16
N TYR A 101 2.74 -14.22 11.43
CA TYR A 101 3.79 -14.94 10.69
C TYR A 101 4.84 -15.63 11.57
N PRO A 102 5.36 -15.04 12.66
CA PRO A 102 6.36 -15.72 13.47
C PRO A 102 5.85 -17.05 14.08
N PRO A 103 4.65 -17.12 14.71
CA PRO A 103 4.09 -18.38 15.19
C PRO A 103 3.79 -19.39 14.07
N LEU A 104 3.32 -18.94 12.89
CA LEU A 104 3.07 -19.84 11.76
C LEU A 104 4.35 -20.46 11.20
N ILE A 105 5.43 -19.69 11.12
CA ILE A 105 6.75 -20.21 10.69
C ILE A 105 7.26 -21.22 11.71
N PHE A 106 7.17 -20.92 13.01
CA PHE A 106 7.58 -21.86 14.06
C PHE A 106 6.70 -23.11 14.12
N LEU A 107 5.40 -22.99 13.87
CA LEU A 107 4.52 -24.14 13.72
C LEU A 107 4.97 -25.00 12.54
N GLY A 108 5.24 -24.41 11.37
CA GLY A 108 5.74 -25.12 10.19
C GLY A 108 7.05 -25.88 10.46
N ILE A 109 8.02 -25.20 11.09
CA ILE A 109 9.28 -25.83 11.51
C ILE A 109 9.02 -26.96 12.52
N GLY A 110 8.14 -26.74 13.49
CA GLY A 110 7.78 -27.73 14.50
C GLY A 110 7.05 -28.96 13.96
N THR A 111 6.39 -28.86 12.79
CA THR A 111 5.84 -30.04 12.08
C THR A 111 6.87 -30.79 11.23
N MET A 112 8.03 -30.18 10.96
CA MET A 112 9.14 -30.81 10.20
C MET A 112 10.15 -31.53 11.11
N THR A 113 10.07 -31.32 12.42
CA THR A 113 10.82 -32.05 13.47
C THR A 113 9.97 -33.15 14.09
#